data_AF-A0A7V8AK73-F1
#
_entry.id   AF-A0A7V8AK73-F1
#
_cell.length_a   1.000
_cell.length_b   1.000
_cell.length_c   1.000
_cell.angle_alpha   90.00
_cell.angle_beta   90.00
_cell.angle_gamma   90.00
#
_symmetry.space_group_name_H-M   'P 1'
#
loop_
_entity.id
_entity.type
_entity.pdbx_description
1 polymer ?
#
loop_
_entity_poly.entity_id
_entity_poly.type
_entity_poly.pdbx_seq_one_letter_code
_entity_poly.pdbx_strand_id
1 'polypeptide(L)'
;LALQPIVTALFAHSPFVEGRPGDFLSYRSHVWTDTDPDRCGMIPFVFTVGMGFERYVDYMLDVPMYFVYRNGHYIDASGQSFRAFMAGRLPALPGEVPTLADWVNHLTTAFPEVRLKRFLEMRGADAGPAAYLCALSALWSGLLYSSSALEAALTVVADSMPVTSAMRKGGMNVSISIP
;
A
#
# COMPACT_ATOMS: atom_id res chain seq x y z
N LEU A 1 -2.34 -0.05 7.90
CA LEU A 1 -1.77 -1.19 7.15
C LEU A 1 -2.28 -2.53 7.68
N ALA A 2 -2.14 -2.84 8.97
CA ALA A 2 -2.55 -4.14 9.54
C ALA A 2 -4.03 -4.51 9.38
N LEU A 3 -4.92 -3.51 9.42
CA LEU A 3 -6.36 -3.73 9.24
C LEU A 3 -6.79 -3.86 7.77
N GLN A 4 -5.88 -3.68 6.79
CA GLN A 4 -6.26 -3.73 5.37
C GLN A 4 -6.90 -5.07 4.98
N PRO A 5 -6.37 -6.25 5.36
CA PRO A 5 -7.02 -7.52 5.04
C PRO A 5 -8.44 -7.66 5.60
N ILE A 6 -8.70 -7.11 6.80
CA ILE A 6 -10.05 -7.08 7.40
C ILE A 6 -10.97 -6.18 6.58
N VAL A 7 -10.49 -5.01 6.15
CA VAL A 7 -11.27 -4.09 5.32
C VAL A 7 -11.52 -4.69 3.93
N THR A 8 -10.55 -5.35 3.32
CA THR A 8 -10.75 -6.11 2.08
C THR A 8 -11.86 -7.14 2.24
N ALA A 9 -11.87 -7.91 3.34
CA ALA A 9 -12.90 -8.91 3.60
C ALA A 9 -14.29 -8.27 3.81
N LEU A 10 -14.39 -7.18 4.58
CA LEU A 10 -15.65 -6.48 4.84
C LEU A 10 -16.27 -5.87 3.57
N PHE A 11 -15.43 -5.46 2.62
CA PHE A 11 -15.85 -4.78 1.39
C PHE A 11 -15.71 -5.65 0.14
N ALA A 12 -15.51 -6.97 0.28
CA ALA A 12 -15.35 -7.87 -0.86
C ALA A 12 -16.59 -7.84 -1.76
N HIS A 13 -16.42 -7.48 -3.04
CA HIS A 13 -17.53 -7.22 -3.95
C HIS A 13 -17.18 -7.53 -5.42
N SER A 14 -16.32 -8.53 -5.64
CA SER A 14 -15.94 -8.97 -6.98
C SER A 14 -15.89 -10.50 -7.12
N PRO A 15 -17.02 -11.22 -6.93
CA PRO A 15 -17.04 -12.68 -6.94
C PRO A 15 -17.27 -13.30 -8.33
N PHE A 16 -17.43 -12.51 -9.38
CA PHE A 16 -17.72 -13.01 -10.73
C PHE A 16 -16.62 -12.63 -11.71
N VAL A 17 -16.22 -13.58 -12.55
CA VAL A 17 -15.27 -13.41 -13.66
C VAL A 17 -15.92 -13.98 -14.92
N GLU A 18 -15.93 -13.21 -16.01
CA GLU A 18 -16.53 -13.62 -17.29
C GLU A 18 -17.99 -14.13 -17.18
N GLY A 19 -18.77 -13.50 -16.29
CA GLY A 19 -20.18 -13.81 -16.08
C GLY A 19 -20.45 -15.08 -15.27
N ARG A 20 -19.44 -15.68 -14.65
CA ARG A 20 -19.56 -16.89 -13.81
C ARG A 20 -18.99 -16.64 -12.41
N PRO A 21 -19.46 -17.35 -11.37
CA PRO A 21 -18.81 -17.33 -10.06
C PRO A 21 -17.33 -17.72 -10.19
N GLY A 22 -16.44 -16.91 -9.63
CA GLY A 22 -15.02 -17.21 -9.51
C GLY A 22 -14.67 -17.82 -8.15
N ASP A 23 -13.38 -18.06 -7.93
CA ASP A 23 -12.87 -18.71 -6.70
C ASP A 23 -12.63 -17.72 -5.54
N PHE A 24 -12.85 -16.42 -5.77
CA PHE A 24 -12.54 -15.36 -4.81
C PHE A 24 -13.77 -14.51 -4.51
N LEU A 25 -13.94 -14.09 -3.25
CA LEU A 25 -14.95 -13.09 -2.87
C LEU A 25 -14.57 -11.68 -3.33
N SER A 26 -13.27 -11.37 -3.30
CA SER A 26 -12.67 -10.18 -3.91
C SER A 26 -11.63 -10.62 -4.94
N TYR A 27 -12.07 -10.85 -6.17
CA TYR A 27 -11.15 -11.09 -7.28
C TYR A 27 -10.24 -9.86 -7.52
N ARG A 28 -10.77 -8.65 -7.29
CA ARG A 28 -9.98 -7.41 -7.36
C ARG A 28 -8.76 -7.45 -6.44
N SER A 29 -8.93 -7.86 -5.18
CA SER A 29 -7.81 -7.98 -4.24
C SER A 29 -6.83 -9.06 -4.68
N HIS A 30 -7.31 -10.16 -5.24
CA HIS A 30 -6.44 -11.23 -5.75
C HIS A 30 -5.56 -10.73 -6.90
N VAL A 31 -6.10 -9.97 -7.86
CA VAL A 31 -5.33 -9.40 -8.99
C VAL A 31 -4.11 -8.62 -8.49
N TRP A 32 -4.24 -7.83 -7.42
CA TRP A 32 -3.13 -7.06 -6.87
C TRP A 32 -1.97 -7.89 -6.32
N THR A 33 -2.18 -9.19 -6.06
CA THR A 33 -1.11 -10.11 -5.64
C THR A 33 -0.19 -10.54 -6.79
N ASP A 34 -0.63 -10.36 -8.04
CA ASP A 34 0.09 -10.75 -9.25
C ASP A 34 0.28 -9.57 -10.24
N THR A 35 0.05 -8.33 -9.79
CA THR A 35 0.22 -7.14 -10.65
C THR A 35 1.68 -6.78 -10.86
N ASP A 36 2.44 -6.53 -9.77
CA ASP A 36 3.85 -6.16 -9.81
C ASP A 36 4.44 -6.28 -8.39
N PRO A 37 5.37 -7.21 -8.14
CA PRO A 37 5.91 -7.48 -6.80
C PRO A 37 6.77 -6.34 -6.24
N ASP A 38 7.30 -5.42 -7.07
CA ASP A 38 8.17 -4.35 -6.61
C ASP A 38 7.40 -3.20 -5.96
N ARG A 39 6.09 -3.11 -6.24
CA ARG A 39 5.27 -1.94 -5.88
C ARG A 39 3.93 -2.26 -5.25
N CYS A 40 3.52 -3.53 -5.19
CA CYS A 40 2.23 -3.94 -4.65
C CYS A 40 2.36 -4.65 -3.30
N GLY A 41 1.24 -4.79 -2.59
CA GLY A 41 1.13 -5.62 -1.40
C GLY A 41 1.48 -4.93 -0.08
N MET A 42 1.78 -5.76 0.92
CA MET A 42 2.11 -5.32 2.27
C MET A 42 3.57 -4.87 2.32
N ILE A 43 3.85 -3.77 3.02
CA ILE A 43 5.20 -3.24 3.22
C ILE A 43 5.70 -3.72 4.60
N PRO A 44 6.49 -4.80 4.72
CA PRO A 44 6.73 -5.44 6.02
C PRO A 44 7.54 -4.56 6.98
N PHE A 45 8.46 -3.74 6.46
CA PHE A 45 9.28 -2.86 7.28
C PHE A 45 8.46 -1.78 8.01
N VAL A 46 7.21 -1.50 7.60
CA VAL A 46 6.33 -0.55 8.30
C VAL A 46 6.08 -0.99 9.74
N PHE A 47 6.14 -2.29 10.01
CA PHE A 47 5.98 -2.80 11.36
C PHE A 47 7.28 -2.82 12.15
N THR A 48 8.45 -2.63 11.53
CA THR A 48 9.76 -2.74 12.18
C THR A 48 10.15 -1.49 12.99
N VAL A 49 11.00 -1.67 14.01
CA VAL A 49 11.64 -0.55 14.71
C VAL A 49 12.47 0.26 13.71
N GLY A 50 12.31 1.58 13.71
CA GLY A 50 12.96 2.48 12.76
C GLY A 50 12.10 2.83 11.54
N MET A 51 10.84 2.37 11.47
CA MET A 51 9.89 2.92 10.51
C MET A 51 9.73 4.44 10.71
N GLY A 52 9.83 5.18 9.61
CA GLY A 52 9.71 6.63 9.54
C GLY A 52 9.70 7.12 8.09
N PHE A 53 9.67 8.44 7.88
CA PHE A 53 9.66 9.01 6.52
C PHE A 53 10.90 8.64 5.71
N GLU A 54 12.09 8.67 6.31
CA GLU A 54 13.35 8.31 5.66
C GLU A 54 13.32 6.87 5.14
N ARG A 55 12.87 5.92 5.97
CA ARG A 55 12.75 4.52 5.57
C ARG A 55 11.74 4.32 4.42
N TYR A 56 10.66 5.10 4.40
CA TYR A 56 9.71 5.06 3.29
C TYR A 56 10.27 5.70 2.01
N VAL A 57 11.08 6.75 2.13
CA VAL A 57 11.81 7.34 1.01
C VAL A 57 12.78 6.32 0.42
N ASP A 58 13.54 5.60 1.23
CA ASP A 58 14.43 4.54 0.75
C ASP A 58 13.69 3.46 -0.05
N TYR A 59 12.56 2.99 0.47
CA TYR A 59 11.68 2.08 -0.26
C TYR A 59 11.26 2.65 -1.61
N MET A 60 10.77 3.88 -1.65
CA MET A 60 10.34 4.52 -2.90
C MET A 60 11.49 4.75 -3.87
N LEU A 61 12.72 4.99 -3.39
CA LEU A 61 13.90 5.12 -4.24
C LEU A 61 14.30 3.79 -4.90
N ASP A 62 13.93 2.67 -4.30
CA ASP A 62 14.20 1.31 -4.80
C ASP A 62 13.06 0.77 -5.69
N VAL A 63 11.84 1.31 -5.58
CA VAL A 63 10.74 1.01 -6.53
C VAL A 63 11.16 1.45 -7.95
N PRO A 64 11.12 0.57 -8.96
CA PRO A 64 11.44 0.93 -10.33
C PRO A 64 10.47 1.97 -10.91
N MET A 65 11.00 2.93 -11.67
CA MET A 65 10.22 3.98 -12.30
C MET A 65 9.29 3.42 -13.40
N TYR A 66 8.24 4.18 -13.72
CA TYR A 66 7.44 3.98 -14.95
C TYR A 66 7.83 4.96 -16.05
N PHE A 67 7.89 6.25 -15.71
CA PHE A 67 8.09 7.30 -16.70
C PHE A 67 8.72 8.54 -16.08
N VAL A 68 9.19 9.43 -16.95
CA VAL A 68 9.43 10.84 -16.63
C VAL A 68 8.50 11.68 -17.50
N TYR A 69 7.87 12.71 -16.92
CA TYR A 69 7.03 13.63 -17.69
C TYR A 69 7.82 14.90 -18.01
N ARG A 70 8.01 15.20 -19.29
CA ARG A 70 8.75 16.38 -19.77
C ARG A 70 8.07 16.98 -20.97
N ASN A 71 7.89 18.30 -20.94
CA ASN A 71 7.42 19.09 -22.09
C ASN A 71 6.15 18.53 -22.77
N GLY A 72 5.20 18.00 -21.99
CA GLY A 72 3.96 17.43 -22.56
C GLY A 72 4.02 15.95 -22.90
N HIS A 73 5.16 15.29 -22.71
CA HIS A 73 5.39 13.91 -23.15
C HIS A 73 5.76 13.00 -21.97
N TYR A 74 5.27 11.76 -22.05
CA TYR A 74 5.72 10.66 -21.21
C TYR A 74 6.94 10.02 -21.86
N ILE A 75 8.07 10.06 -21.15
CA ILE A 75 9.31 9.39 -21.51
C ILE A 75 9.34 8.08 -20.74
N ASP A 76 9.46 6.97 -21.46
CA ASP A 76 9.51 5.64 -20.86
C ASP A 76 10.79 5.49 -20.02
N ALA A 77 10.60 5.25 -18.72
CA ALA A 77 11.65 4.97 -17.75
C ALA A 77 11.37 3.65 -17.01
N SER A 78 10.59 2.76 -17.62
CA SER A 78 10.15 1.49 -17.04
C SER A 78 11.36 0.67 -16.60
N GLY A 79 11.36 0.23 -15.34
CA GLY A 79 12.45 -0.58 -14.77
C GLY A 79 13.71 0.21 -14.39
N GLN A 80 13.76 1.53 -14.64
CA GLN A 80 14.94 2.35 -14.32
C GLN A 80 14.89 2.89 -12.88
N SER A 81 16.05 3.28 -12.37
CA SER A 81 16.22 3.66 -10.95
C SER A 81 16.04 5.15 -10.71
N PHE A 82 15.18 5.51 -9.76
CA PHE A 82 15.08 6.90 -9.29
C PHE A 82 16.38 7.36 -8.61
N ARG A 83 17.13 6.48 -7.95
CA ARG A 83 18.47 6.79 -7.43
C ARG A 83 19.45 7.16 -8.55
N ALA A 84 19.40 6.47 -9.69
CA ALA A 84 20.19 6.84 -10.86
C ALA A 84 19.76 8.21 -11.41
N PHE A 85 18.47 8.51 -11.40
CA PHE A 85 17.96 9.83 -11.77
C PHE A 85 18.49 10.93 -10.87
N MET A 86 18.45 10.76 -9.54
CA MET A 86 19.04 11.72 -8.60
C MET A 86 20.54 11.97 -8.86
N ALA A 87 21.24 10.98 -9.40
CA ALA A 87 22.65 11.09 -9.74
C ALA A 87 22.93 11.61 -11.17
N GLY A 88 21.92 12.02 -11.94
CA GLY A 88 22.10 12.46 -13.33
C GLY A 88 22.39 11.32 -14.31
N ARG A 89 22.14 10.08 -13.91
CA ARG A 89 22.52 8.85 -14.63
C ARG A 89 21.31 8.03 -15.10
N LEU A 90 20.14 8.65 -15.26
CA LEU A 90 18.95 7.96 -15.77
C LEU A 90 19.11 7.72 -17.29
N PRO A 91 19.11 6.47 -17.78
CA PRO A 91 19.21 6.20 -19.22
C PRO A 91 18.14 6.88 -20.08
N ALA A 92 16.89 6.96 -19.59
CA ALA A 92 15.79 7.63 -20.28
C ALA A 92 15.99 9.15 -20.41
N LEU A 93 16.82 9.76 -19.55
CA LEU A 93 17.05 11.21 -19.54
C LEU A 93 18.49 11.51 -19.08
N PRO A 94 19.52 11.26 -19.92
CA PRO A 94 20.92 11.35 -19.50
C PRO A 94 21.33 12.77 -19.10
N GLY A 95 22.04 12.90 -17.98
CA GLY A 95 22.55 14.18 -17.47
C GLY A 95 21.54 15.03 -16.70
N GLU A 96 20.26 14.64 -16.70
CA GLU A 96 19.18 15.35 -16.02
C GLU A 96 18.94 14.82 -14.61
N VAL A 97 18.52 15.70 -13.70
CA VAL A 97 18.20 15.38 -12.31
C VAL A 97 16.69 15.58 -12.04
N PRO A 98 16.09 14.82 -11.11
CA PRO A 98 14.66 14.89 -10.87
C PRO A 98 14.27 16.22 -10.23
N THR A 99 13.11 16.70 -10.63
CA THR A 99 12.38 17.77 -9.97
C THR A 99 11.48 17.20 -8.87
N LEU A 100 10.90 18.08 -8.05
CA LEU A 100 9.86 17.66 -7.10
C LEU A 100 8.63 17.07 -7.81
N ALA A 101 8.31 17.52 -9.02
CA ALA A 101 7.20 16.96 -9.81
C ALA A 101 7.49 15.50 -10.19
N ASP A 102 8.74 15.16 -10.52
CA ASP A 102 9.13 13.77 -10.81
C ASP A 102 9.01 12.88 -9.58
N TRP A 103 9.40 13.39 -8.42
CA TRP A 103 9.20 12.67 -7.17
C TRP A 103 7.72 12.42 -6.87
N VAL A 104 6.87 13.44 -7.06
CA VAL A 104 5.42 13.31 -6.87
C VAL A 104 4.82 12.30 -7.84
N ASN A 105 5.26 12.29 -9.10
CA ASN A 105 4.87 11.29 -10.09
C ASN A 105 5.36 9.91 -9.69
N HIS A 106 6.61 9.76 -9.25
CA HIS A 106 7.14 8.46 -8.82
C HIS A 106 6.34 7.88 -7.65
N LEU A 107 6.01 8.69 -6.65
CA LEU A 107 5.13 8.30 -5.53
C LEU A 107 3.75 7.80 -5.98
N THR A 108 3.20 8.24 -7.12
CA THR A 108 1.89 7.78 -7.60
C THR A 108 1.95 6.43 -8.32
N THR A 109 3.15 5.90 -8.55
CA THR A 109 3.38 4.61 -9.23
C THR A 109 3.60 3.44 -8.28
N ALA A 110 3.71 3.68 -6.96
CA ALA A 110 3.65 2.60 -5.97
C ALA A 110 2.19 2.24 -5.66
N PHE A 111 1.86 0.96 -5.47
CA PHE A 111 0.49 0.51 -5.18
C PHE A 111 0.38 -0.47 -3.98
N PRO A 112 1.01 -0.17 -2.84
CA PRO A 112 0.86 -0.99 -1.63
C PRO A 112 -0.58 -0.93 -1.09
N GLU A 113 -0.90 -1.81 -0.14
CA GLU A 113 -2.20 -1.83 0.56
C GLU A 113 -2.52 -0.52 1.30
N VAL A 114 -1.48 0.18 1.79
CA VAL A 114 -1.55 1.57 2.24
C VAL A 114 -0.40 2.35 1.65
N ARG A 115 -0.70 3.45 0.95
CA ARG A 115 0.31 4.30 0.33
C ARG A 115 0.51 5.58 1.12
N LEU A 116 1.77 5.95 1.33
CA LEU A 116 2.14 7.22 1.93
C LEU A 116 2.57 8.22 0.84
N LYS A 117 1.95 9.40 0.89
CA LYS A 117 2.35 10.62 0.19
C LYS A 117 2.46 11.74 1.24
N ARG A 118 1.92 12.92 0.95
CA ARG A 118 1.63 13.94 1.97
C ARG A 118 0.44 13.55 2.87
N PHE A 119 -0.23 12.45 2.55
CA PHE A 119 -1.35 11.85 3.25
C PHE A 119 -1.28 10.33 3.08
N LEU A 120 -2.09 9.59 3.84
CA LEU A 120 -2.22 8.15 3.70
C LEU A 120 -3.42 7.80 2.81
N GLU A 121 -3.23 6.81 1.94
CA GLU A 121 -4.29 6.26 1.10
C GLU A 121 -4.55 4.81 1.51
N MET A 122 -5.82 4.50 1.83
CA MET A 122 -6.28 3.15 2.17
C MET A 122 -6.81 2.47 0.90
N ARG A 123 -6.25 1.32 0.50
CA ARG A 123 -6.38 0.84 -0.89
C ARG A 123 -6.97 -0.59 -1.04
N GLY A 124 -7.28 -1.27 0.07
CA GLY A 124 -7.70 -2.68 0.07
C GLY A 124 -9.16 -2.96 -0.30
N ALA A 125 -10.07 -1.98 -0.19
CA ALA A 125 -11.51 -2.21 -0.40
C ALA A 125 -11.91 -2.29 -1.89
N ASP A 126 -12.86 -3.17 -2.21
CA ASP A 126 -13.56 -3.11 -3.50
C ASP A 126 -14.56 -1.94 -3.50
N ALA A 127 -14.87 -1.45 -4.70
CA ALA A 127 -16.01 -0.58 -4.88
C ALA A 127 -17.32 -1.38 -4.76
N GLY A 128 -18.37 -0.76 -4.22
CA GLY A 128 -19.67 -1.36 -4.06
C GLY A 128 -20.80 -0.33 -4.22
N PRO A 129 -22.02 -0.66 -3.77
CA PRO A 129 -23.15 0.28 -3.75
C PRO A 129 -22.80 1.58 -3.00
N ALA A 130 -23.56 2.65 -3.22
CA ALA A 130 -23.30 3.96 -2.62
C ALA A 130 -23.12 3.92 -1.08
N ALA A 131 -23.88 3.05 -0.39
CA ALA A 131 -23.74 2.85 1.05
C ALA A 131 -22.34 2.38 1.48
N TYR A 132 -21.67 1.56 0.65
CA TYR A 132 -20.31 1.08 0.94
C TYR A 132 -19.30 2.21 0.79
N LEU A 133 -19.48 3.09 -0.20
CA LEU A 133 -18.59 4.24 -0.38
C LEU A 133 -18.61 5.14 0.87
N CYS A 134 -19.80 5.44 1.40
CA CYS A 134 -19.94 6.20 2.64
C CYS A 134 -19.38 5.43 3.85
N ALA A 135 -19.67 4.13 3.95
CA ALA A 135 -19.21 3.29 5.07
C ALA A 135 -17.68 3.16 5.12
N LEU A 136 -17.01 3.03 3.97
CA LEU A 136 -15.55 2.91 3.89
C LEU A 136 -14.87 4.16 4.44
N SER A 137 -15.34 5.34 4.04
CA SER A 137 -14.84 6.62 4.58
C SER A 137 -15.11 6.72 6.08
N ALA A 138 -16.34 6.42 6.52
CA ALA A 138 -16.71 6.47 7.94
C ALA A 138 -15.87 5.53 8.80
N LEU A 139 -15.61 4.30 8.33
CA LEU A 139 -14.81 3.30 9.02
C LEU A 139 -13.37 3.79 9.25
N TRP A 140 -12.68 4.23 8.19
CA TRP A 140 -11.30 4.70 8.33
C TRP A 140 -11.19 6.00 9.13
N SER A 141 -12.13 6.95 8.96
CA SER A 141 -12.17 8.15 9.78
C SER A 141 -12.40 7.82 11.26
N GLY A 142 -13.33 6.92 11.57
CA GLY A 142 -13.60 6.48 12.94
C GLY A 142 -12.39 5.79 13.59
N LEU A 143 -11.72 4.89 12.86
CA LEU A 143 -10.56 4.16 13.35
C LEU A 143 -9.32 5.04 13.53
N LEU A 144 -9.06 5.97 12.61
CA LEU A 144 -7.78 6.68 12.55
C LEU A 144 -7.82 8.06 13.20
N TYR A 145 -8.97 8.72 13.27
CA TYR A 145 -9.09 10.10 13.78
C TYR A 145 -9.70 10.18 15.19
N SER A 146 -10.04 9.04 15.79
CA SER A 146 -10.36 8.94 17.22
C SER A 146 -9.23 8.25 17.95
N SER A 147 -8.61 8.94 18.92
CA SER A 147 -7.48 8.38 19.68
C SER A 147 -7.84 7.09 20.40
N SER A 148 -9.05 7.00 20.98
CA SER A 148 -9.50 5.79 21.70
C SER A 148 -9.77 4.62 20.75
N ALA A 149 -10.33 4.88 19.57
CA ALA A 149 -10.55 3.85 18.57
C ALA A 149 -9.23 3.35 17.98
N LEU A 150 -8.28 4.27 17.72
CA LEU A 150 -6.95 3.94 17.22
C LEU A 150 -6.18 3.09 18.24
N GLU A 151 -6.20 3.47 19.52
CA GLU A 151 -5.54 2.71 20.58
C GLU A 151 -6.16 1.31 20.77
N ALA A 152 -7.49 1.21 20.72
CA ALA A 152 -8.18 -0.07 20.76
C ALA A 152 -7.82 -0.94 19.54
N ALA A 153 -7.81 -0.36 18.35
CA ALA A 153 -7.41 -1.05 17.12
C ALA A 153 -5.96 -1.54 17.19
N LEU A 154 -5.04 -0.70 17.68
CA LEU A 154 -3.64 -1.06 17.91
C LEU A 154 -3.52 -2.22 18.90
N THR A 155 -4.30 -2.20 19.98
CA THR A 155 -4.33 -3.29 20.97
C THR A 155 -4.78 -4.61 20.34
N VAL A 156 -5.80 -4.57 19.47
CA VAL A 156 -6.32 -5.76 18.77
C VAL A 156 -5.28 -6.34 17.82
N VAL A 157 -4.62 -5.50 17.01
CA VAL A 157 -3.63 -5.99 16.04
C VAL A 157 -2.27 -6.26 16.65
N ALA A 158 -2.05 -5.84 17.89
CA ALA A 158 -0.78 -6.01 18.58
C ALA A 158 -0.34 -7.48 18.52
N ASP A 159 -1.13 -8.44 18.98
CA ASP A 159 -0.67 -9.84 19.07
C ASP A 159 -0.42 -10.51 17.69
N SER A 160 -0.89 -9.89 16.61
CA SER A 160 -0.71 -10.34 15.23
C SER A 160 0.45 -9.66 14.47
N MET A 161 1.20 -8.75 15.11
CA MET A 161 2.32 -8.04 14.49
C MET A 161 3.69 -8.61 14.92
N PRO A 162 4.69 -8.68 14.01
CA PRO A 162 6.03 -9.16 14.36
C PRO A 162 6.71 -8.36 15.49
N VAL A 163 6.39 -7.07 15.66
CA VAL A 163 7.12 -6.15 16.54
C VAL A 163 6.62 -6.05 17.98
N THR A 164 5.40 -6.51 18.24
CA THR A 164 4.82 -6.62 19.58
C THR A 164 5.18 -7.93 20.29
N SER A 165 5.54 -8.98 19.55
CA SER A 165 6.03 -10.24 20.13
C SER A 165 7.30 -10.04 20.98
N ALA A 166 8.10 -9.02 20.67
CA ALA A 166 9.25 -8.58 21.48
C ALA A 166 8.83 -7.81 22.76
N MET A 167 7.60 -7.31 22.85
CA MET A 167 7.08 -6.56 24.01
C MET A 167 6.10 -7.37 24.88
N ARG A 168 5.54 -8.49 24.39
CA ARG A 168 4.62 -9.37 25.13
C ARG A 168 5.13 -10.80 25.19
N LYS A 169 6.14 -11.06 26.04
CA LYS A 169 6.24 -12.37 26.68
C LYS A 169 4.99 -12.54 27.57
N GLY A 170 3.98 -13.24 27.05
CA GLY A 170 2.74 -13.56 27.74
C GLY A 170 1.63 -13.82 26.73
N GLY A 171 1.51 -15.08 26.29
CA GLY A 171 0.89 -15.46 25.02
C GLY A 171 -0.63 -15.29 24.90
N MET A 172 -1.09 -15.42 23.66
CA MET A 172 -2.33 -16.11 23.26
C MET A 172 -2.22 -16.53 21.79
N ASN A 173 -2.50 -17.80 21.52
CA ASN A 173 -2.57 -18.36 20.18
C ASN A 173 -3.77 -17.76 19.42
N VAL A 174 -3.54 -17.19 18.23
CA VAL A 174 -4.61 -17.00 17.25
C VAL A 174 -4.13 -17.52 15.91
N SER A 175 -4.60 -18.72 15.58
CA SER A 175 -4.57 -19.31 14.24
C SER A 175 -5.65 -18.65 13.38
N ILE A 176 -5.27 -17.94 12.32
CA ILE A 176 -6.18 -17.62 11.21
C ILE A 176 -5.93 -18.67 10.13
N SER A 177 -6.68 -19.77 10.22
CA SER A 177 -6.81 -20.75 9.14
C SER A 177 -8.05 -20.35 8.33
N ILE A 178 -7.89 -20.15 7.03
CA ILE A 178 -9.00 -20.11 6.08
C ILE A 178 -8.89 -21.41 5.27
N PRO A 179 -9.96 -22.23 5.15
CA PRO A 179 -9.95 -23.45 4.36
C PRO A 179 -9.68 -23.20 2.88
#